data_AF-A0A5C7P6D4-F1
#
_entry.id   AF-A0A5C7P6D4-F1
#
_cell.length_a   1.000
_cell.length_b   1.000
_cell.length_c   1.000
_cell.angle_alpha   90.00
_cell.angle_beta   90.00
_cell.angle_gamma   90.00
#
_symmetry.space_group_name_H-M   'P 1'
#
loop_
_entity.id
_entity.type
_entity.pdbx_description
1 polymer ?
#
loop_
_entity_poly.entity_id
_entity_poly.type
_entity_poly.pdbx_seq_one_letter_code
_entity_poly.pdbx_strand_id
1 'polypeptide(L)'
;MSIDFSVSKGAKAQLELGLRWHEEGHSGDGLLPSTVAEARRLVRTGKWWPSKVKRAYSFFSRHGAQAGPMRDDKGRPTPKAVAWALWGGDAGFANVKRIRESMLAEERGLGLGRDGGTDDETTRQPDGDTANGRLVAHALPFLNRS
;
A
#
# COMPACT_ATOMS: atom_id res chain seq x y z
N MET A 1 -22.45 10.95 -3.16
CA MET A 1 -22.97 9.72 -3.81
C MET A 1 -22.87 8.54 -2.86
N SER A 2 -23.72 7.51 -2.97
CA SER A 2 -23.51 6.28 -2.20
C SER A 2 -22.38 5.46 -2.81
N ILE A 3 -21.33 5.22 -2.04
CA ILE A 3 -20.23 4.35 -2.43
C ILE A 3 -20.69 2.88 -2.36
N ASP A 4 -20.57 2.17 -3.48
CA ASP A 4 -20.87 0.74 -3.52
C ASP A 4 -19.71 -0.07 -2.93
N PHE A 5 -19.92 -0.61 -1.72
CA PHE A 5 -18.98 -1.50 -1.04
C PHE A 5 -19.22 -2.98 -1.34
N SER A 6 -19.98 -3.33 -2.38
CA SER A 6 -20.28 -4.72 -2.67
C SER A 6 -19.02 -5.51 -3.04
N VAL A 7 -18.93 -6.74 -2.53
CA VAL A 7 -17.90 -7.70 -2.90
C VAL A 7 -18.28 -8.34 -4.23
N SER A 8 -17.39 -8.27 -5.23
CA SER A 8 -17.63 -8.93 -6.52
C SER A 8 -17.69 -10.46 -6.39
N LYS A 9 -18.44 -11.13 -7.27
CA LYS A 9 -18.52 -12.60 -7.28
C LYS A 9 -17.14 -13.25 -7.40
N GLY A 10 -16.26 -12.68 -8.23
CA GLY A 10 -14.88 -13.13 -8.38
C GLY A 10 -14.07 -12.97 -7.11
N ALA A 11 -14.19 -11.83 -6.41
CA ALA A 11 -13.52 -11.61 -5.13
C ALA A 11 -14.01 -12.60 -4.07
N LYS A 12 -15.33 -12.87 -4.01
CA LYS A 12 -15.90 -13.84 -3.09
C LYS A 12 -15.36 -15.26 -3.33
N ALA A 13 -15.31 -15.70 -4.58
CA ALA A 13 -14.76 -17.01 -4.93
C ALA A 13 -13.27 -17.14 -4.55
N GLN A 14 -12.48 -16.08 -4.72
CA GLN A 14 -11.08 -16.05 -4.30
C GLN A 14 -10.94 -16.11 -2.78
N LEU A 15 -11.77 -15.37 -2.03
CA LEU A 15 -11.77 -15.41 -0.57
C LEU A 15 -12.11 -16.82 -0.05
N GLU A 16 -13.13 -17.45 -0.62
CA GLU A 16 -13.51 -18.83 -0.29
C GLU A 16 -12.37 -19.81 -0.59
N LEU A 17 -11.73 -19.68 -1.74
CA LEU A 17 -10.58 -20.50 -2.12
C LEU A 17 -9.40 -20.32 -1.16
N GLY A 18 -9.07 -19.09 -0.78
CA GLY A 18 -8.01 -18.79 0.17
C GLY A 18 -8.29 -19.34 1.57
N LEU A 19 -9.56 -19.33 2.00
CA LEU A 19 -9.97 -19.95 3.28
C LEU A 19 -9.81 -21.46 3.25
N ARG A 20 -10.19 -22.12 2.14
CA ARG A 20 -9.98 -23.56 1.97
C ARG A 20 -8.50 -23.92 2.01
N TRP A 21 -7.65 -23.19 1.30
CA TRP A 21 -6.20 -23.43 1.33
C TRP A 21 -5.56 -23.18 2.70
N HIS A 22 -6.10 -22.23 3.47
CA HIS A 22 -5.69 -22.04 4.86
C HIS A 22 -6.06 -23.24 5.74
N GLU A 23 -7.27 -23.79 5.57
CA GLU A 23 -7.73 -25.00 6.27
C GLU A 23 -6.93 -26.25 5.86
N GLU A 24 -6.48 -26.32 4.61
CA GLU A 24 -5.59 -27.36 4.09
C GLU A 24 -4.12 -27.22 4.56
N GLY A 25 -3.78 -26.14 5.27
CA GLY A 25 -2.43 -25.91 5.79
C GLY A 25 -1.43 -25.35 4.76
N HIS A 26 -1.91 -24.80 3.65
CA HIS A 26 -1.07 -24.16 2.63
C HIS A 26 -0.71 -22.71 2.96
N SER A 27 -1.31 -22.13 4.00
CA SER A 27 -0.93 -20.82 4.53
C SER A 27 0.45 -20.88 5.21
N GLY A 28 1.31 -19.91 4.94
CA GLY A 28 2.59 -19.78 5.64
C GLY A 28 2.45 -19.15 7.03
N ASP A 29 3.50 -19.28 7.84
CA ASP A 29 3.54 -18.81 9.25
C ASP A 29 3.37 -17.29 9.42
N GLY A 30 3.59 -16.51 8.36
CA GLY A 30 3.41 -15.05 8.37
C GLY A 30 1.95 -14.59 8.24
N LEU A 31 0.98 -15.51 8.13
CA LEU A 31 -0.42 -15.15 7.96
C LEU A 31 -1.04 -14.74 9.31
N LEU A 32 -1.43 -13.47 9.40
CA LEU A 32 -2.16 -12.96 10.56
C LEU A 32 -3.55 -13.63 10.69
N PRO A 33 -3.92 -14.19 11.86
CA PRO A 33 -5.24 -14.78 12.09
C PRO A 33 -6.39 -13.79 11.85
N SER A 34 -6.13 -12.50 12.08
CA SER A 34 -7.08 -11.42 11.79
C SER A 34 -7.40 -11.31 10.29
N THR A 35 -6.46 -11.62 9.40
CA THR A 35 -6.71 -11.65 7.94
C THR A 35 -7.73 -12.72 7.58
N VAL A 36 -7.61 -13.92 8.17
CA VAL A 36 -8.54 -15.04 7.97
C VAL A 36 -9.93 -14.69 8.51
N ALA A 37 -10.00 -14.14 9.72
CA ALA A 37 -11.27 -13.70 10.31
C ALA A 37 -11.96 -12.63 9.47
N GLU A 38 -11.19 -11.67 8.94
CA GLU A 38 -11.70 -10.61 8.06
C GLU A 38 -12.15 -11.16 6.69
N ALA A 39 -11.44 -12.14 6.12
CA ALA A 39 -11.83 -12.82 4.89
C ALA A 39 -13.16 -13.58 5.08
N ARG A 40 -13.30 -14.33 6.18
CA ARG A 40 -14.57 -14.99 6.56
C ARG A 40 -15.70 -13.98 6.71
N ARG A 41 -15.42 -12.84 7.35
CA ARG A 41 -16.41 -11.76 7.49
C ARG A 41 -16.85 -11.21 6.14
N LEU A 42 -15.92 -10.95 5.22
CA LEU A 42 -16.20 -10.48 3.86
C LEU A 42 -17.09 -11.45 3.08
N VAL A 43 -16.80 -12.75 3.14
CA VAL A 43 -17.61 -13.78 2.49
C VAL A 43 -19.03 -13.81 3.05
N ARG A 44 -19.17 -13.67 4.38
CA ARG A 44 -20.46 -13.66 5.07
C ARG A 44 -21.28 -12.40 4.83
N THR A 45 -20.65 -11.22 4.89
CA THR A 45 -21.36 -9.94 4.73
C THR A 45 -21.56 -9.57 3.27
N GLY A 46 -20.71 -10.06 2.36
CA GLY A 46 -20.68 -9.66 0.95
C GLY A 46 -20.36 -8.17 0.76
N LYS A 47 -19.83 -7.51 1.78
CA LYS A 47 -19.58 -6.06 1.78
C LYS A 47 -18.21 -5.74 2.36
N TRP A 48 -17.46 -4.93 1.61
CA TRP A 48 -16.26 -4.26 2.08
C TRP A 48 -16.60 -3.17 3.09
N TRP A 49 -15.60 -2.74 3.85
CA TRP A 49 -15.71 -1.56 4.72
C TRP A 49 -14.52 -0.63 4.52
N PRO A 50 -14.70 0.69 4.74
CA PRO A 50 -13.72 1.73 4.44
C PRO A 50 -12.26 1.40 4.80
N SER A 51 -12.03 1.00 6.05
CA SER A 51 -10.68 0.72 6.55
C SER A 51 -10.08 -0.57 5.99
N LYS A 52 -10.88 -1.57 5.61
CA LYS A 52 -10.39 -2.79 4.93
C LYS A 52 -10.04 -2.51 3.48
N VAL A 53 -10.79 -1.67 2.78
CA VAL A 53 -10.47 -1.25 1.40
C VAL A 53 -9.12 -0.56 1.36
N LYS A 54 -8.87 0.41 2.26
CA LYS A 54 -7.57 1.10 2.36
C LYS A 54 -6.43 0.11 2.65
N ARG A 55 -6.60 -0.80 3.62
CA ARG A 55 -5.60 -1.83 3.97
C ARG A 55 -5.33 -2.81 2.84
N ALA A 56 -6.39 -3.30 2.18
CA ALA A 56 -6.28 -4.22 1.05
C ALA A 56 -5.56 -3.56 -0.12
N TYR A 57 -5.91 -2.33 -0.47
CA TYR A 57 -5.21 -1.56 -1.51
C TYR A 57 -3.73 -1.40 -1.17
N SER A 58 -3.38 -1.00 0.05
CA SER A 58 -1.98 -0.88 0.48
C SER A 58 -1.22 -2.22 0.43
N PHE A 59 -1.88 -3.33 0.78
CA PHE A 59 -1.32 -4.66 0.66
C PHE A 59 -1.01 -5.00 -0.80
N PHE A 60 -2.00 -4.84 -1.68
CA PHE A 60 -1.88 -5.11 -3.11
C PHE A 60 -0.86 -4.20 -3.80
N SER A 61 -0.80 -2.90 -3.47
CA SER A 61 0.20 -1.99 -4.04
C SER A 61 1.64 -2.37 -3.66
N ARG A 62 1.85 -2.93 -2.47
CA ARG A 62 3.18 -3.41 -2.02
C ARG A 62 3.56 -4.77 -2.61
N HIS A 63 2.58 -5.59 -2.99
CA HIS A 63 2.78 -6.98 -3.42
C HIS A 63 2.48 -7.25 -4.91
N GLY A 64 1.87 -6.31 -5.63
CA GLY A 64 1.34 -6.51 -6.98
C GLY A 64 2.39 -6.71 -8.08
N ALA A 65 3.63 -6.24 -7.88
CA ALA A 65 4.72 -6.42 -8.85
C ALA A 65 5.51 -7.73 -8.66
N GLN A 66 5.26 -8.47 -7.57
CA GLN A 66 6.05 -9.64 -7.17
C GLN A 66 5.18 -10.84 -6.79
N ALA A 67 3.96 -10.91 -7.33
CA ALA A 67 3.12 -12.09 -7.24
C ALA A 67 3.77 -13.20 -8.07
N GLY A 68 4.78 -13.83 -7.48
CA GLY A 68 5.45 -15.01 -8.02
C GLY A 68 4.46 -16.13 -8.32
N PRO A 69 4.94 -17.29 -8.76
CA PRO A 69 4.07 -18.33 -9.26
C PRO A 69 2.99 -18.68 -8.22
N MET A 70 1.72 -18.55 -8.65
CA MET A 70 0.55 -18.86 -7.82
C MET A 70 0.46 -20.36 -7.49
N ARG A 71 1.22 -21.17 -8.22
CA ARG A 71 1.34 -22.61 -8.05
C ARG A 71 2.81 -23.00 -7.96
N ASP A 72 3.14 -23.94 -7.09
CA ASP A 72 4.44 -24.59 -7.07
C ASP A 72 4.59 -25.58 -8.25
N ASP A 73 5.77 -26.19 -8.38
CA ASP A 73 6.07 -27.21 -9.40
C ASP A 73 5.20 -28.49 -9.28
N LYS A 74 4.46 -28.63 -8.18
CA LYS A 74 3.52 -29.73 -7.92
C LYS A 74 2.06 -29.30 -8.11
N GLY A 75 1.81 -28.08 -8.59
CA GLY A 75 0.49 -27.52 -8.82
C GLY A 75 -0.24 -27.05 -7.55
N ARG A 76 0.43 -27.05 -6.39
CA ARG A 76 -0.14 -26.63 -5.09
C ARG A 76 -0.07 -25.12 -4.94
N PRO A 77 -1.03 -24.49 -4.24
CA PRO A 77 -0.98 -23.06 -3.97
C PRO A 77 0.25 -22.72 -3.11
N THR A 78 1.00 -21.70 -3.52
CA THR A 78 2.07 -21.19 -2.68
C THR A 78 1.50 -20.42 -1.48
N PRO A 79 2.21 -20.33 -0.34
CA PRO A 79 1.77 -19.50 0.79
C PRO A 79 1.41 -18.06 0.40
N LYS A 80 2.10 -17.51 -0.60
CA LYS A 80 1.81 -16.21 -1.20
C LYS A 80 0.48 -16.20 -1.95
N ALA A 81 0.17 -17.25 -2.72
CA ALA A 81 -1.12 -17.40 -3.39
C ALA A 81 -2.28 -17.49 -2.39
N VAL A 82 -2.09 -18.20 -1.27
CA VAL A 82 -3.07 -18.27 -0.19
C VAL A 82 -3.33 -16.89 0.40
N ALA A 83 -2.27 -16.16 0.76
CA ALA A 83 -2.41 -14.80 1.26
C ALA A 83 -3.13 -13.90 0.23
N TRP A 84 -2.74 -13.96 -1.05
CA TRP A 84 -3.37 -13.18 -2.12
C TRP A 84 -4.87 -13.47 -2.25
N ALA A 85 -5.26 -14.74 -2.22
CA ALA A 85 -6.65 -15.18 -2.27
C ALA A 85 -7.45 -14.71 -1.04
N LEU A 86 -6.86 -14.73 0.16
CA LEU A 86 -7.47 -14.23 1.40
C LEU A 86 -7.71 -12.71 1.40
N TRP A 87 -7.05 -11.95 0.52
CA TRP A 87 -7.34 -10.53 0.29
C TRP A 87 -8.34 -10.30 -0.85
N GLY A 88 -8.81 -11.36 -1.51
CA GLY A 88 -9.79 -11.32 -2.60
C GLY A 88 -9.20 -11.49 -4.00
N GLY A 89 -7.90 -11.75 -4.12
CA GLY A 89 -7.25 -11.99 -5.40
C GLY A 89 -7.29 -10.81 -6.36
N ASP A 90 -7.11 -11.09 -7.65
CA ASP A 90 -7.13 -10.07 -8.72
C ASP A 90 -8.49 -9.35 -8.81
N ALA A 91 -9.58 -10.13 -8.75
CA ALA A 91 -10.94 -9.59 -8.73
C ALA A 91 -11.21 -8.72 -7.49
N GLY A 92 -10.60 -9.05 -6.35
CA GLY A 92 -10.62 -8.25 -5.13
C GLY A 92 -9.83 -6.95 -5.29
N PHE A 93 -8.65 -7.00 -5.91
CA PHE A 93 -7.84 -5.82 -6.17
C PHE A 93 -8.56 -4.79 -7.05
N ALA A 94 -9.13 -5.23 -8.18
CA ALA A 94 -9.94 -4.38 -9.04
C ALA A 94 -11.14 -3.78 -8.28
N ASN A 95 -11.80 -4.58 -7.44
CA ASN A 95 -12.95 -4.15 -6.66
C ASN A 95 -12.56 -3.09 -5.61
N VAL A 96 -11.49 -3.30 -4.82
CA VAL A 96 -11.05 -2.33 -3.81
C VAL A 96 -10.47 -1.06 -4.42
N LYS A 97 -9.82 -1.15 -5.59
CA LYS A 97 -9.33 0.01 -6.34
C LYS A 97 -10.49 0.93 -6.73
N ARG A 98 -11.55 0.37 -7.34
CA ARG A 98 -12.79 1.10 -7.68
C ARG A 98 -13.40 1.76 -6.44
N ILE A 99 -13.58 1.00 -5.36
CA ILE A 99 -14.19 1.52 -4.12
C ILE A 99 -13.36 2.69 -3.57
N ARG A 100 -12.04 2.54 -3.52
CA ARG A 100 -11.12 3.58 -3.04
C ARG A 100 -11.21 4.85 -3.90
N GLU A 101 -11.26 4.73 -5.22
CA GLU A 101 -11.42 5.87 -6.12
C GLU A 101 -12.73 6.60 -5.86
N SER A 102 -13.84 5.87 -5.65
CA SER A 102 -15.11 6.49 -5.23
C SER A 102 -15.01 7.19 -3.87
N MET A 103 -14.28 6.62 -2.90
CA MET A 103 -14.06 7.25 -1.59
C MET A 103 -13.25 8.54 -1.70
N LEU A 104 -12.19 8.54 -2.53
CA LEU A 104 -11.37 9.72 -2.77
C LEU A 104 -12.14 10.79 -3.55
N ALA A 105 -12.99 10.40 -4.49
CA ALA A 105 -13.85 11.33 -5.23
C ALA A 105 -14.88 11.99 -4.30
N GLU A 106 -15.50 11.24 -3.39
CA GLU A 106 -16.39 11.79 -2.37
C GLU A 106 -15.64 12.70 -1.39
N GLU A 107 -14.45 12.30 -0.93
CA GLU A 107 -13.60 13.13 -0.06
C GLU A 107 -13.16 14.43 -0.75
N ARG A 108 -12.81 14.39 -2.04
CA ARG A 108 -12.51 15.58 -2.85
C ARG A 108 -13.73 16.44 -3.13
N GLY A 109 -14.90 15.84 -3.36
CA GLY A 109 -16.17 16.55 -3.52
C GLY A 109 -16.61 17.25 -2.24
N LEU A 110 -16.34 16.65 -1.08
CA LEU A 110 -16.51 17.27 0.24
C LEU A 110 -15.39 18.29 0.57
N GLY A 111 -14.23 18.17 -0.06
CA GLY A 111 -13.06 19.02 0.11
C GLY A 111 -13.07 20.35 -0.67
N LEU A 112 -14.06 20.60 -1.53
CA LEU A 112 -14.28 21.91 -2.18
C LEU A 112 -15.04 22.91 -1.28
N GLY A 113 -15.07 22.66 0.03
CA GLY A 113 -15.70 23.55 1.03
C GLY A 113 -14.97 23.61 2.37
N ARG A 114 -13.66 23.32 2.41
CA ARG A 114 -12.83 23.56 3.60
C ARG A 114 -11.43 24.01 3.20
N ASP A 115 -11.35 25.28 2.83
CA ASP A 115 -10.25 26.15 3.21
C ASP A 115 -9.84 25.89 4.67
N GLY A 116 -8.55 25.63 4.88
CA GLY A 116 -8.01 25.39 6.22
C GLY A 116 -6.67 24.67 6.21
N GLY A 117 -5.62 25.43 5.89
CA GLY A 117 -4.26 25.34 6.44
C GLY A 117 -3.61 23.97 6.65
N THR A 118 -2.52 23.73 5.91
CA THR A 118 -1.33 23.16 6.55
C THR A 118 -0.15 24.04 6.12
N ASP A 119 0.11 25.03 6.98
CA ASP A 119 1.42 25.32 7.51
C ASP A 119 2.42 24.16 7.32
N ASP A 120 3.40 24.38 6.45
CA ASP A 120 4.71 23.72 6.55
C ASP A 120 5.71 24.83 6.88
N GLU A 121 5.66 25.31 8.13
CA GLU A 121 6.77 25.95 8.80
C GLU A 121 6.94 25.30 10.17
N THR A 122 7.94 24.44 10.30
CA THR A 122 8.76 24.32 11.52
C THR A 122 10.13 23.76 11.15
N THR A 123 11.05 24.70 10.99
CA THR A 123 12.33 24.73 11.69
C THR A 123 13.35 23.63 11.36
N ARG A 124 14.31 24.02 10.51
CA ARG A 124 15.73 23.89 10.89
C ARG A 124 16.34 25.28 10.81
N GLN A 125 16.61 25.84 11.99
CA GLN A 125 17.16 27.18 12.21
C GLN A 125 18.53 27.40 11.54
N PRO A 126 18.88 28.67 11.30
CA PRO A 126 20.10 29.09 10.63
C PRO A 126 21.25 29.40 11.62
N ASP A 127 22.45 29.52 11.05
CA ASP A 127 23.64 30.27 11.52
C ASP A 127 24.31 29.88 12.85
N GLY A 128 25.47 29.24 12.72
CA GLY A 128 26.45 29.08 13.80
C GLY A 128 27.86 29.28 13.25
N ASP A 129 28.28 30.54 13.20
CA ASP A 129 29.66 30.98 13.02
C ASP A 129 30.59 30.28 14.03
N THR A 130 31.63 29.63 13.54
CA THR A 130 32.87 29.45 14.29
C THR A 130 34.01 29.56 13.31
N ALA A 131 34.52 30.78 13.23
CA ALA A 131 35.85 31.08 12.74
C ALA A 131 36.89 30.23 13.49
N ASN A 132 37.71 29.48 12.75
CA ASN A 132 39.14 29.44 13.03
C ASN A 132 39.96 28.88 11.85
N GLY A 133 40.84 29.74 11.32
CA GLY A 133 42.11 29.34 10.71
C GLY A 133 42.08 29.07 9.19
N ARG A 134 42.33 30.10 8.38
CA ARG A 134 43.68 30.36 7.83
C ARG A 134 43.68 31.62 6.95
N LEU A 135 44.60 32.52 7.30
CA LEU A 135 44.88 33.80 6.68
C LEU A 135 45.17 33.74 5.17
N VAL A 136 44.60 34.72 4.47
CA VAL A 136 45.09 35.58 3.36
C VAL A 136 46.44 35.19 2.71
N ALA A 137 46.47 34.88 1.41
CA ALA A 137 46.60 35.80 0.26
C ALA A 137 47.91 36.60 0.22
N HIS A 138 48.75 36.39 -0.81
CA HIS A 138 49.64 37.41 -1.38
C HIS A 138 50.13 37.06 -2.80
N ALA A 139 49.71 37.91 -3.75
CA ALA A 139 50.44 38.53 -4.88
C ALA A 139 51.25 37.73 -5.95
N LEU A 140 50.71 37.77 -7.19
CA LEU A 140 51.32 38.18 -8.48
C LEU A 140 52.52 37.36 -9.08
N PRO A 141 53.04 37.64 -10.31
CA PRO A 141 52.67 36.93 -11.54
C PRO A 141 53.89 36.50 -12.43
N PHE A 142 53.63 36.06 -13.68
CA PHE A 142 54.52 36.03 -14.87
C PHE A 142 55.64 34.95 -15.02
N LEU A 143 55.54 34.20 -16.16
CA LEU A 143 56.59 33.71 -17.10
C LEU A 143 57.72 32.78 -16.57
N ASN A 144 58.32 31.81 -17.28
CA ASN A 144 58.37 31.42 -18.69
C ASN A 144 59.03 30.02 -18.85
N ARG A 145 58.50 29.17 -19.72
CA ARG A 145 59.22 28.21 -20.61
C ARG A 145 58.16 27.67 -21.59
N SER A 146 58.19 27.88 -22.90
CA SER A 146 59.25 28.32 -23.82
C SER A 146 58.75 29.38 -24.79
#